data_AF-A0A316RZ44-F1
#
_entry.id   AF-A0A316RZ44-F1
#
_cell.length_a   1.000
_cell.length_b   1.000
_cell.length_c   1.000
_cell.angle_alpha   90.00
_cell.angle_beta   90.00
_cell.angle_gamma   90.00
#
_symmetry.space_group_name_H-M   'P 1'
#
loop_
_entity.id
_entity.type
_entity.pdbx_description
1 polymer ?
#
loop_
_entity_poly.entity_id
_entity_poly.type
_entity_poly.pdbx_seq_one_letter_code
_entity_poly.pdbx_strand_id
1 'polypeptide(L)'
;MLVIMNFKRSKHGRAIMAIRDNRIAAEATGVNVVYYKLMVFMLAAFFAGAAGVLYGYSLPVVQADTFGYNMSIEILVIVVLGGMGNIGGSILAAIVLRALPEALRDFSDYRMLAYSVLLIAIMLLNENKRFKAWKSRFSLSGWFRGLRRGKAGGKEADAS
;
A
#
# COMPACT_ATOMS: atom_id res chain seq x y z
N MET A 1 3.47 8.77 4.29
CA MET A 1 2.75 7.72 5.06
C MET A 1 1.94 8.27 6.23
N LEU A 2 2.52 9.11 7.10
CA LEU A 2 1.79 9.73 8.24
C LEU A 2 0.54 10.50 7.81
N VAL A 3 0.61 11.28 6.73
CA VAL A 3 -0.54 12.04 6.20
C VAL A 3 -1.70 11.12 5.85
N ILE A 4 -1.45 9.99 5.18
CA ILE A 4 -2.49 9.05 4.74
C ILE A 4 -3.08 8.25 5.92
N MET A 5 -2.27 7.90 6.91
CA MET A 5 -2.77 7.23 8.13
C MET A 5 -3.66 8.16 8.96
N ASN A 6 -3.30 9.43 9.09
CA ASN A 6 -4.14 10.44 9.74
C ASN A 6 -5.42 10.70 8.94
N PHE A 7 -5.32 10.74 7.61
CA PHE A 7 -6.47 10.88 6.72
C PHE A 7 -7.47 9.73 6.86
N LYS A 8 -6.99 8.48 6.90
CA LYS A 8 -7.82 7.30 7.15
C LYS A 8 -8.58 7.36 8.48
N ARG A 9 -8.01 7.97 9.52
CA ARG A 9 -8.63 8.09 10.85
C ARG A 9 -9.57 9.29 10.96
N SER A 10 -9.51 10.23 10.02
CA SER A 10 -10.36 11.43 9.97
C SER A 10 -11.82 11.10 9.63
N LYS A 11 -12.73 12.06 9.84
CA LYS A 11 -14.15 11.97 9.47
C LYS A 11 -14.31 11.66 7.97
N HIS A 12 -13.48 12.27 7.13
CA HIS A 12 -13.48 12.05 5.68
C HIS A 12 -13.06 10.61 5.31
N GLY A 13 -12.05 10.05 5.99
CA GLY A 13 -11.61 8.66 5.77
C GLY A 13 -12.68 7.62 6.11
N ARG A 14 -13.49 7.88 7.15
CA ARG A 14 -14.63 7.03 7.50
C ARG A 14 -15.78 7.13 6.49
N ALA A 15 -16.06 8.33 5.98
CA ALA A 15 -17.05 8.52 4.93
C ALA A 15 -16.67 7.74 3.65
N ILE A 16 -15.39 7.78 3.26
CA ILE A 16 -14.88 7.01 2.11
C ILE A 16 -15.01 5.49 2.32
N MET A 17 -14.78 5.01 3.55
CA MET A 17 -14.95 3.59 3.88
C MET A 17 -16.41 3.15 3.79
N ALA A 18 -17.35 3.98 4.26
CA ALA A 18 -18.78 3.72 4.13
C ALA A 18 -19.23 3.65 2.66
N ILE A 19 -18.71 4.55 1.81
CA ILE A 19 -18.98 4.53 0.36
C ILE A 19 -18.46 3.25 -0.30
N ARG A 20 -17.30 2.74 0.14
CA ARG A 20 -16.70 1.50 -0.37
C ARG A 20 -17.53 0.28 -0.01
N ASP A 21 -18.11 0.26 1.20
CA ASP A 21 -18.86 -0.90 1.69
C ASP A 21 -20.28 -0.95 1.07
N ASN A 22 -21.02 0.16 1.05
CA ASN A 22 -22.26 0.26 0.28
C ASN A 22 -22.56 1.72 -0.14
N ARG A 23 -22.49 1.98 -1.44
CA ARG A 23 -22.73 3.31 -2.02
C ARG A 23 -24.15 3.82 -1.76
N ILE A 24 -25.16 2.97 -1.93
CA ILE A 24 -26.58 3.34 -1.80
C ILE A 24 -26.90 3.71 -0.34
N ALA A 25 -26.38 2.93 0.60
CA ALA A 25 -26.54 3.22 2.03
C ALA A 25 -25.83 4.52 2.43
N ALA A 26 -24.63 4.79 1.90
CA ALA A 26 -23.93 6.04 2.16
C ALA A 26 -24.71 7.27 1.65
N GLU A 27 -25.29 7.20 0.45
CA GLU A 27 -26.14 8.27 -0.12
C GLU A 27 -27.38 8.51 0.75
N ALA A 28 -28.05 7.43 1.22
CA ALA A 28 -29.21 7.53 2.09
C ALA A 28 -28.91 8.19 3.45
N THR A 29 -27.68 8.07 3.96
CA THR A 29 -27.24 8.73 5.20
C THR A 29 -26.80 10.20 5.03
N GLY A 30 -26.99 10.77 3.84
CA GLY A 30 -26.64 12.16 3.54
C GLY A 30 -25.17 12.40 3.19
N VAL A 31 -24.40 11.34 2.89
CA VAL A 31 -23.00 11.46 2.46
C VAL A 31 -22.94 11.77 0.96
N ASN A 32 -22.35 12.91 0.59
CA ASN A 32 -22.13 13.26 -0.82
C ASN A 32 -21.03 12.38 -1.45
N VAL A 33 -21.44 11.29 -2.10
CA VAL A 33 -20.53 10.32 -2.72
C VAL A 33 -19.63 10.93 -3.79
N VAL A 34 -20.17 11.84 -4.60
CA VAL A 34 -19.44 12.47 -5.70
C VAL A 34 -18.28 13.30 -5.15
N TYR A 35 -18.55 14.13 -4.15
CA TYR A 35 -17.53 14.96 -3.50
C TYR A 35 -16.39 14.11 -2.93
N TYR A 36 -16.70 13.04 -2.19
CA TYR A 36 -15.68 12.17 -1.61
C TYR A 36 -14.89 11.38 -2.66
N LYS A 37 -15.53 10.94 -3.76
CA LYS A 37 -14.81 10.29 -4.87
C LYS A 37 -13.83 11.24 -5.55
N LEU A 38 -14.26 12.47 -5.86
CA LEU A 38 -13.41 13.48 -6.49
C LEU A 38 -12.24 13.86 -5.58
N MET A 39 -12.48 14.01 -4.29
CA MET A 39 -11.44 14.31 -3.30
C MET A 39 -10.36 13.21 -3.25
N VAL A 40 -10.77 11.93 -3.22
CA VAL A 40 -9.83 10.79 -3.21
C VAL A 40 -9.08 10.69 -4.54
N PHE A 41 -9.75 10.95 -5.66
CA PHE A 41 -9.13 10.95 -6.98
C PHE A 41 -8.07 12.06 -7.10
N MET A 42 -8.39 13.29 -6.70
CA MET A 42 -7.43 14.40 -6.69
C MET A 42 -6.22 14.11 -5.79
N LEU A 43 -6.45 13.54 -4.60
CA LEU A 43 -5.37 13.17 -3.69
C LEU A 43 -4.47 12.08 -4.31
N ALA A 44 -5.06 11.07 -4.95
CA ALA A 44 -4.31 10.02 -5.64
C ALA A 44 -3.51 10.58 -6.82
N ALA A 45 -4.12 11.42 -7.65
CA ALA A 45 -3.48 12.07 -8.79
C ALA A 45 -2.31 12.96 -8.36
N PHE A 46 -2.46 13.70 -7.25
CA PHE A 46 -1.39 14.52 -6.68
C PHE A 46 -0.17 13.67 -6.29
N PHE A 47 -0.37 12.57 -5.56
CA PHE A 47 0.74 11.68 -5.18
C PHE A 47 1.34 10.94 -6.38
N ALA A 48 0.52 10.49 -7.34
CA ALA A 48 0.99 9.84 -8.55
C ALA A 48 1.82 10.79 -9.42
N GLY A 49 1.38 12.03 -9.59
CA GLY A 49 2.11 13.07 -10.32
C GLY A 49 3.43 13.42 -9.63
N ALA A 50 3.42 13.64 -8.32
CA ALA A 50 4.63 13.92 -7.55
C ALA A 50 5.66 12.76 -7.64
N ALA A 51 5.19 11.52 -7.54
CA ALA A 51 6.04 10.34 -7.71
C ALA A 51 6.59 10.22 -9.14
N GLY A 52 5.77 10.51 -10.15
CA GLY A 52 6.16 10.49 -11.56
C GLY A 52 7.24 11.52 -11.90
N VAL A 53 7.10 12.75 -11.40
CA VAL A 53 8.11 13.81 -11.59
C VAL A 53 9.44 13.43 -10.93
N LEU A 54 9.40 12.89 -9.71
CA LEU A 54 10.60 12.43 -9.01
C LEU A 54 11.28 11.25 -9.73
N TYR A 55 10.47 10.32 -10.26
CA TYR A 55 10.97 9.20 -11.06
C TYR A 55 11.60 9.68 -12.37
N GLY A 56 10.95 10.61 -13.07
CA GLY A 56 11.46 11.21 -14.30
C GLY A 56 12.79 11.94 -14.11
N TYR A 57 12.98 12.63 -12.97
CA TYR A 57 14.26 13.25 -12.63
C TYR A 57 15.40 12.22 -12.43
N SER A 58 15.07 11.01 -12.03
CA SER A 58 16.05 9.94 -11.80
C SER A 58 16.45 9.19 -13.08
N LEU A 59 15.83 9.50 -14.23
CA LEU A 59 16.11 8.85 -15.51
C LEU A 59 17.08 9.70 -16.36
N PRO A 60 18.27 9.17 -16.69
CA PRO A 60 19.23 9.89 -17.54
C PRO A 60 18.79 9.98 -19.01
N VAL A 61 18.03 9.00 -19.49
CA VAL A 61 17.41 9.01 -20.84
C VAL A 61 16.00 8.43 -20.72
N VAL A 62 15.01 9.17 -21.19
CA VAL A 62 13.62 8.73 -21.23
C VAL A 62 13.42 7.91 -22.51
N GLN A 63 13.39 6.58 -22.38
CA GLN A 63 13.02 5.67 -23.46
C GLN A 63 11.61 5.14 -23.24
N ALA A 64 10.81 5.01 -24.30
CA ALA A 64 9.43 4.52 -24.23
C ALA A 64 9.34 3.07 -23.70
N ASP A 65 10.42 2.29 -23.86
CA ASP A 65 10.49 0.90 -23.43
C ASP A 65 10.46 0.74 -21.90
N THR A 66 11.01 1.72 -21.16
CA THR A 66 11.01 1.72 -19.68
C THR A 66 9.60 1.84 -19.09
N PHE A 67 8.68 2.47 -19.82
CA PHE A 67 7.26 2.61 -19.43
C PHE A 67 6.36 1.55 -20.06
N GLY A 68 6.95 0.48 -20.60
CA GLY A 68 6.22 -0.62 -21.21
C GLY A 68 5.44 -1.48 -20.21
N TYR A 69 4.89 -2.58 -20.74
CA TYR A 69 4.11 -3.58 -20.00
C TYR A 69 4.82 -4.10 -18.73
N ASN A 70 6.14 -4.23 -18.77
CA ASN A 70 6.96 -4.73 -17.65
C ASN A 70 6.79 -3.90 -16.38
N MET A 71 6.84 -2.57 -16.50
CA MET A 71 6.69 -1.66 -15.37
C MET A 71 5.28 -1.73 -14.77
N SER A 72 4.27 -1.89 -15.61
CA SER A 72 2.88 -2.04 -15.17
C SER A 72 2.67 -3.32 -14.36
N ILE A 73 3.23 -4.45 -14.81
CA ILE A 73 3.19 -5.70 -14.03
C ILE A 73 3.95 -5.53 -12.72
N GLU A 74 5.15 -4.96 -12.73
CA GLU A 74 5.98 -4.79 -11.53
C GLU A 74 5.21 -4.02 -10.45
N ILE A 75 4.58 -2.89 -10.82
CA ILE A 75 3.75 -2.10 -9.91
C ILE A 75 2.56 -2.92 -9.38
N LEU A 76 1.88 -3.67 -10.24
CA LEU A 76 0.77 -4.54 -9.83
C LEU A 76 1.21 -5.61 -8.84
N VAL A 77 2.35 -6.27 -9.08
CA VAL A 77 2.91 -7.30 -8.19
C VAL A 77 3.23 -6.72 -6.82
N ILE A 78 3.87 -5.55 -6.76
CA ILE A 78 4.16 -4.84 -5.51
C ILE A 78 2.88 -4.56 -4.71
N VAL A 79 1.82 -4.06 -5.38
CA VAL A 79 0.56 -3.70 -4.72
C VAL A 79 -0.20 -4.93 -4.25
N VAL A 80 -0.28 -5.98 -5.08
CA VAL A 80 -0.98 -7.23 -4.74
C VAL A 80 -0.25 -7.99 -3.64
N LEU A 81 1.09 -8.08 -3.69
CA LEU A 81 1.89 -8.67 -2.62
C LEU A 81 1.76 -7.86 -1.34
N GLY A 82 1.69 -6.53 -1.41
CA GLY A 82 1.46 -5.67 -0.25
C GLY A 82 0.09 -5.82 0.41
N GLY A 83 -0.92 -6.20 -0.38
CA GLY A 83 -2.31 -6.37 0.05
C GLY A 83 -3.16 -5.11 -0.17
N MET A 84 -4.36 -5.30 -0.73
CA MET A 84 -5.31 -4.23 -1.03
C MET A 84 -5.72 -3.46 0.24
N GLY A 85 -5.17 -2.26 0.42
CA GLY A 85 -5.51 -1.35 1.52
C GLY A 85 -4.55 -1.32 2.70
N ASN A 86 -3.45 -2.08 2.67
CA ASN A 86 -2.39 -2.04 3.68
C ASN A 86 -1.09 -1.41 3.15
N ILE A 87 -0.93 -0.10 3.38
CA ILE A 87 0.21 0.69 2.88
C ILE A 87 1.56 0.14 3.38
N GLY A 88 1.62 -0.34 4.64
CA GLY A 88 2.86 -0.91 5.19
C GLY A 88 3.29 -2.20 4.51
N GLY A 89 2.32 -3.02 4.09
CA GLY A 89 2.58 -4.24 3.33
C GLY A 89 3.12 -3.94 1.94
N SER A 90 2.58 -2.94 1.24
CA SER A 90 3.07 -2.52 -0.08
C SER A 90 4.48 -1.97 -0.05
N ILE A 91 4.89 -1.30 1.04
CA ILE A 91 6.26 -0.81 1.19
C ILE A 91 7.24 -1.97 1.40
N LEU A 92 6.90 -2.91 2.30
CA LEU A 92 7.73 -4.09 2.51
C LEU A 92 7.85 -4.92 1.22
N ALA A 93 6.75 -5.04 0.47
CA ALA A 93 6.72 -5.68 -0.84
C ALA A 93 7.67 -4.99 -1.83
N ALA A 94 7.62 -3.66 -1.93
CA ALA A 94 8.48 -2.89 -2.81
C ALA A 94 9.97 -3.07 -2.45
N ILE A 95 10.32 -3.03 -1.17
CA ILE A 95 11.70 -3.22 -0.71
C ILE A 95 12.19 -4.62 -1.05
N VAL A 96 11.41 -5.65 -0.71
CA VAL A 96 11.77 -7.05 -0.96
C VAL A 96 11.89 -7.30 -2.46
N LEU A 97 10.92 -6.85 -3.26
CA LEU A 97 10.92 -7.06 -4.71
C LEU A 97 11.97 -6.23 -5.44
N ARG A 98 12.45 -5.13 -4.86
CA ARG A 98 13.59 -4.37 -5.39
C ARG A 98 14.92 -5.05 -5.03
N ALA A 99 15.06 -5.53 -3.80
CA ALA A 99 16.27 -6.16 -3.30
C ALA A 99 16.51 -7.58 -3.86
N LEU A 100 15.43 -8.32 -4.14
CA LEU A 100 15.50 -9.69 -4.64
C LEU A 100 16.22 -9.80 -6.01
N PRO A 101 15.90 -8.98 -7.04
CA PRO A 101 16.63 -9.00 -8.30
C PRO A 101 18.05 -8.40 -8.21
N GLU A 102 18.32 -7.52 -7.24
CA GLU A 102 19.68 -7.04 -6.97
C GLU A 102 20.59 -8.15 -6.42
N ALA A 103 20.04 -9.08 -5.63
CA ALA A 103 20.76 -10.27 -5.17
C ALA A 103 20.91 -11.36 -6.25
N LEU A 104 20.01 -11.38 -7.25
CA LEU A 104 20.01 -12.30 -8.39
C LEU A 104 20.63 -11.68 -9.66
N ARG A 105 21.38 -10.58 -9.52
CA ARG A 105 21.89 -9.78 -10.63
C ARG A 105 22.75 -10.55 -11.64
N ASP A 106 23.33 -11.67 -11.22
CA ASP A 106 24.14 -12.55 -12.07
C ASP A 106 23.30 -13.38 -13.09
N PHE A 107 21.97 -13.47 -12.91
CA PHE A 107 21.04 -14.21 -13.79
C PHE A 107 20.05 -13.28 -14.53
N SER A 108 20.57 -12.18 -15.11
CA SER A 108 19.78 -11.10 -15.72
C SER A 108 18.73 -11.54 -16.76
N ASP A 109 18.97 -12.60 -17.53
CA ASP A 109 18.04 -13.06 -18.59
C ASP A 109 16.76 -13.72 -18.05
N TYR A 110 16.80 -14.26 -16.83
CA TYR A 110 15.64 -14.92 -16.22
C TYR A 110 14.67 -13.96 -15.54
N ARG A 111 14.94 -12.65 -15.55
CA ARG A 111 14.17 -11.65 -14.77
C ARG A 111 12.68 -11.65 -15.13
N MET A 112 12.34 -11.75 -16.42
CA MET A 112 10.94 -11.81 -16.89
C MET A 112 10.23 -13.12 -16.51
N LEU A 113 10.92 -14.26 -16.67
CA LEU A 113 10.39 -15.57 -16.24
C LEU A 113 10.21 -15.62 -14.73
N ALA A 114 11.18 -15.09 -13.98
CA ALA A 114 11.12 -15.00 -12.52
C ALA A 114 9.93 -14.15 -12.06
N TYR A 115 9.65 -13.00 -12.69
CA TYR A 115 8.45 -12.21 -12.36
C TYR A 115 7.15 -12.95 -12.65
N SER A 116 7.08 -13.68 -13.76
CA SER A 116 5.89 -14.47 -14.15
C SER A 116 5.64 -15.60 -13.16
N VAL A 117 6.68 -16.38 -12.83
CA VAL A 117 6.62 -17.45 -11.84
C VAL A 117 6.31 -16.91 -10.46
N LEU A 118 6.90 -15.78 -10.07
CA LEU A 118 6.65 -15.13 -8.79
C LEU A 118 5.19 -14.66 -8.67
N LEU A 119 4.61 -14.10 -9.74
CA LEU A 119 3.19 -13.71 -9.77
C LEU A 119 2.28 -14.93 -9.60
N ILE A 120 2.53 -16.01 -10.36
CA ILE A 120 1.78 -17.27 -10.24
C ILE A 120 1.92 -17.86 -8.84
N ALA A 121 3.15 -17.89 -8.31
CA ALA A 121 3.42 -18.35 -6.95
C ALA A 121 2.68 -17.49 -5.92
N ILE A 122 2.62 -16.17 -6.09
CA ILE A 122 1.87 -15.26 -5.20
C ILE A 122 0.36 -15.50 -5.30
N MET A 123 -0.18 -15.69 -6.51
CA MET A 123 -1.60 -16.02 -6.69
C MET A 123 -1.96 -17.34 -6.01
N LEU A 124 -1.12 -18.36 -6.17
CA LEU A 124 -1.30 -19.68 -5.58
C LEU A 124 -1.12 -19.66 -4.05
N LEU A 125 -0.16 -18.88 -3.55
CA LEU A 125 0.04 -18.64 -2.12
C LEU A 125 -1.08 -17.79 -1.50
N ASN A 126 -1.74 -16.93 -2.28
CA ASN A 126 -2.90 -16.15 -1.86
C ASN A 126 -4.16 -17.01 -1.69
N GLU A 127 -4.30 -18.10 -2.45
CA GLU A 127 -5.40 -19.06 -2.30
C GLU A 127 -5.28 -19.92 -1.02
N ASN A 128 -4.07 -20.10 -0.48
CA ASN A 128 -3.89 -20.92 0.71
C ASN A 128 -4.26 -20.13 1.99
N LYS A 129 -5.43 -20.46 2.57
CA LYS A 129 -6.04 -19.79 3.75
C LYS A 129 -5.10 -19.61 4.95
N ARG A 130 -4.07 -20.46 5.09
CA ARG A 130 -3.04 -20.38 6.16
C ARG A 130 -2.03 -19.23 5.98
N PHE A 131 -1.67 -18.87 4.75
CA PHE A 131 -0.73 -17.76 4.49
C PHE A 131 -1.39 -16.41 4.71
N LYS A 132 -2.71 -16.30 4.45
CA LYS A 132 -3.53 -15.14 4.80
C LYS A 132 -3.56 -14.89 6.33
N ALA A 133 -3.60 -15.95 7.13
CA ALA A 133 -3.60 -15.92 8.60
C ALA A 133 -2.23 -15.59 9.21
N TRP A 134 -1.13 -16.02 8.59
CA TRP A 134 0.23 -15.65 8.99
C TRP A 134 0.59 -14.21 8.58
N LYS A 135 0.18 -13.80 7.36
CA LYS A 135 0.30 -12.42 6.87
C LYS A 135 -0.56 -11.42 7.67
N SER A 136 -1.67 -11.87 8.27
CA SER A 136 -2.44 -11.06 9.24
C SER A 136 -1.79 -10.96 10.63
N ARG A 137 -0.86 -11.86 10.99
CA ARG A 137 -0.04 -11.75 12.21
C ARG A 137 1.20 -10.87 12.01
N PHE A 138 1.74 -10.82 10.79
CA PHE A 138 2.73 -9.82 10.36
C PHE A 138 2.11 -8.46 9.97
N SER A 139 0.82 -8.25 10.29
CA SER A 139 0.29 -6.91 10.52
C SER A 139 0.98 -6.34 11.76
N LEU A 140 2.09 -5.64 11.55
CA LEU A 140 2.80 -4.81 12.53
C LEU A 140 1.93 -3.65 13.09
N SER A 141 0.60 -3.71 12.93
CA SER A 141 -0.37 -2.79 13.53
C SER A 141 -0.62 -3.05 15.02
N GLY A 142 -0.07 -4.13 15.58
CA GLY A 142 0.00 -4.42 17.01
C GLY A 142 1.21 -3.77 17.70
N TRP A 143 2.37 -3.76 17.06
CA TRP A 143 3.63 -3.31 17.67
C TRP A 143 3.65 -1.78 17.90
N PHE A 144 3.11 -1.00 16.95
CA PHE A 144 3.02 0.46 17.09
C PHE A 144 1.91 0.96 18.04
N ARG A 145 0.97 0.10 18.43
CA ARG A 145 -0.09 0.46 19.41
C ARG A 145 0.41 0.36 20.86
N GLY A 146 1.45 -0.44 21.12
CA GLY A 146 2.07 -0.59 22.44
C GLY A 146 2.81 0.67 22.91
N LEU A 147 3.50 1.37 22.00
CA LEU A 147 4.28 2.56 22.37
C LEU A 147 3.43 3.80 22.74
N ARG A 148 2.14 3.84 22.41
CA ARG A 148 1.26 4.98 22.74
C ARG A 148 0.49 4.84 24.06
N ARG A 149 0.55 3.66 24.71
CA ARG A 149 -0.12 3.42 26.00
C ARG A 149 0.81 3.62 27.21
N GLY A 150 2.12 3.52 27.02
CA GLY A 150 3.10 3.69 28.10
C GLY A 150 3.31 5.13 28.62
N LYS A 151 2.78 6.16 27.95
CA LYS A 151 2.98 7.57 28.35
C LYS A 151 1.78 8.21 29.07
N ALA A 152 0.69 7.47 29.28
CA ALA A 152 -0.52 7.96 29.95
C ALA A 152 -0.67 7.45 31.40
N GLY A 153 0.09 6.43 31.83
CA GLY A 153 -0.02 5.86 33.18
C GLY A 153 1.00 6.38 34.21
N GLY A 154 1.85 7.34 33.84
CA GLY A 154 2.94 7.84 34.70
C GLY A 154 2.71 9.22 35.31
N LYS A 155 1.50 9.77 35.24
CA LYS A 155 1.19 11.12 35.76
C LYS A 155 0.18 11.17 36.91
N GLU A 156 -0.28 10.02 37.42
CA GLU A 156 -1.22 9.93 38.56
C GLU A 156 -0.59 9.35 39.84
N ALA A 157 0.68 8.93 39.82
CA ALA A 157 1.34 8.32 40.99
C ALA A 157 2.25 9.28 41.79
N ASP A 158 2.23 10.59 41.51
CA ASP A 158 3.07 11.61 42.16
C ASP A 158 2.24 12.69 42.87
N ALA A 159 1.03 12.33 43.30
CA ALA A 159 0.10 13.21 44.02
C ALA A 159 -0.53 12.53 45.24
N SER A 160 0.23 11.66 45.91
CA SER A 160 -0.14 11.08 47.21
C SER A 160 1.08 10.96 48.11
#